data_AF-A0A420SW66-F1
#
_entry.id   AF-A0A420SW66-F1
#
_cell.length_a   1.000
_cell.length_b   1.000
_cell.length_c   1.000
_cell.angle_alpha   90.00
_cell.angle_beta   90.00
_cell.angle_gamma   90.00
#
_symmetry.space_group_name_H-M   'P 1'
#
loop_
_entity.id
_entity.type
_entity.pdbx_description
1 polymer ?
#
loop_
_entity_poly.entity_id
_entity_poly.type
_entity_poly.pdbx_seq_one_letter_code
_entity_poly.pdbx_strand_id
1 'polypeptide(L)'
;MKATLATIAKLLQHPDSRYPLNSEADLQSRETPSLFKERAQEWAVKYAGAPATETDSASYGGYNRNLINQFVALGYDKDAVVKAFEYVGIDRNNGEDYTLEEAYQGDILAKLSDG
;
A
#
# COMPACT_ATOMS: atom_id res chain seq x y z
N MET A 1 -8.07 -15.43 32.61
CA MET A 1 -8.17 -14.52 31.45
C MET A 1 -7.09 -14.71 30.38
N LYS A 2 -5.99 -15.44 30.62
CA LYS A 2 -4.96 -15.71 29.58
C LYS A 2 -5.44 -16.68 28.47
N ALA A 3 -6.34 -17.61 28.78
CA ALA A 3 -6.85 -18.60 27.82
C ALA A 3 -7.61 -17.96 26.65
N THR A 4 -8.42 -16.93 26.92
CA THR A 4 -9.23 -16.24 25.90
C THR A 4 -8.39 -15.47 24.88
N LEU A 5 -7.30 -14.83 25.33
CA LEU A 5 -6.41 -14.07 24.42
C LEU A 5 -5.66 -15.00 23.45
N ALA A 6 -5.19 -16.14 23.95
CA ALA A 6 -4.49 -17.14 23.14
C ALA A 6 -5.43 -17.76 22.09
N THR A 7 -6.71 -17.96 22.44
CA THR A 7 -7.73 -18.44 21.49
C THR A 7 -8.03 -17.40 20.41
N ILE A 8 -8.15 -16.12 20.76
CA ILE A 8 -8.37 -15.05 19.77
C ILE A 8 -7.16 -14.93 18.83
N ALA A 9 -5.94 -14.98 19.36
CA ALA A 9 -4.72 -14.97 18.56
C ALA A 9 -4.65 -16.18 17.60
N LYS A 10 -5.08 -17.36 18.06
CA LYS A 10 -5.12 -18.57 17.23
C LYS A 10 -6.18 -18.49 16.12
N LEU A 11 -7.34 -17.90 16.39
CA LEU A 11 -8.40 -17.67 15.40
C LEU A 11 -7.99 -16.67 14.31
N LEU A 12 -7.21 -15.63 14.67
CA LEU A 12 -6.65 -14.70 13.68
C LEU A 12 -5.65 -15.38 12.74
N GLN A 13 -4.90 -16.38 13.21
CA GLN A 13 -3.94 -17.14 12.40
C GLN A 13 -4.60 -18.23 11.55
N HIS A 14 -5.71 -18.78 12.02
CA HIS A 14 -6.48 -19.83 11.35
C HIS A 14 -7.97 -19.49 11.40
N PRO A 15 -8.47 -18.64 10.48
CA PRO A 15 -9.88 -18.31 10.43
C PRO A 15 -10.70 -19.58 10.19
N ASP A 16 -11.73 -19.79 11.02
CA ASP A 16 -12.64 -20.92 10.85
C ASP A 16 -13.67 -20.59 9.75
N SER A 17 -13.44 -21.11 8.54
CA SER A 17 -14.33 -20.91 7.38
C SER A 17 -15.68 -21.64 7.48
N ARG A 18 -15.97 -22.40 8.55
CA ARG A 18 -17.26 -23.11 8.67
C ARG A 18 -18.41 -22.18 9.06
N TYR A 19 -18.11 -21.09 9.78
CA TYR A 19 -19.07 -20.07 10.19
C TYR A 19 -18.44 -18.68 10.09
N PRO A 20 -18.27 -18.15 8.86
CA PRO A 20 -17.63 -16.86 8.68
C PRO A 20 -18.47 -15.74 9.32
N LEU A 21 -17.86 -14.95 10.20
CA LEU A 21 -18.45 -13.72 10.75
C LEU A 21 -18.59 -12.64 9.67
N ASN A 22 -17.74 -12.70 8.63
CA ASN A 22 -17.77 -11.83 7.48
C ASN A 22 -17.62 -12.68 6.20
N SER A 23 -18.74 -12.92 5.53
CA SER A 23 -18.80 -13.73 4.31
C SER A 23 -17.98 -13.17 3.17
N GLU A 24 -17.85 -11.84 3.05
CA GLU A 24 -17.04 -11.21 2.00
C GLU A 24 -15.55 -11.47 2.22
N ALA A 25 -15.08 -11.39 3.48
CA ALA A 25 -13.71 -11.70 3.83
C ALA A 25 -13.36 -13.18 3.63
N ASP A 26 -14.30 -14.10 3.94
CA ASP A 26 -14.13 -15.54 3.69
C ASP A 26 -14.01 -15.84 2.20
N LEU A 27 -14.94 -15.32 1.38
CA LEU A 27 -14.89 -15.47 -0.07
C LEU A 27 -13.60 -14.89 -0.65
N GLN A 28 -13.20 -13.69 -0.22
CA GLN A 28 -11.96 -13.06 -0.68
C GLN A 28 -10.72 -13.86 -0.26
N SER A 29 -10.70 -14.47 0.93
CA SER A 29 -9.59 -15.33 1.36
C SER A 29 -9.44 -16.60 0.52
N ARG A 30 -10.55 -17.14 0.01
CA ARG A 30 -10.62 -18.39 -0.76
C ARG A 30 -10.36 -18.16 -2.25
N GLU A 31 -10.98 -17.13 -2.79
CA GLU A 31 -10.91 -16.78 -4.22
C GLU A 31 -9.63 -15.99 -4.54
N THR A 32 -9.20 -15.11 -3.64
CA THR A 32 -8.14 -14.13 -3.92
C THR A 32 -7.23 -13.90 -2.68
N PRO A 33 -6.44 -14.90 -2.29
CA PRO A 33 -5.64 -14.86 -1.06
C PRO A 33 -4.58 -13.74 -1.03
N SER A 34 -4.11 -13.26 -2.19
CA SER A 34 -3.21 -12.10 -2.29
C SER A 34 -3.88 -10.80 -1.84
N LEU A 35 -5.08 -10.54 -2.35
CA LEU A 35 -5.92 -9.38 -2.05
C LEU A 35 -6.39 -9.38 -0.58
N PHE A 36 -6.68 -10.56 -0.02
CA PHE A 36 -6.99 -10.70 1.40
C PHE A 36 -5.81 -10.31 2.30
N LYS A 37 -4.58 -10.76 1.95
CA LYS A 37 -3.37 -10.39 2.69
C LYS A 37 -3.11 -8.89 2.66
N GLU A 38 -3.28 -8.26 1.50
CA GLU A 38 -3.11 -6.82 1.33
C GLU A 38 -4.11 -6.04 2.21
N ARG A 39 -5.42 -6.34 2.10
CA ARG A 39 -6.44 -5.71 2.95
C ARG A 39 -6.23 -5.93 4.44
N ALA A 40 -5.86 -7.15 4.84
CA ALA A 40 -5.58 -7.47 6.24
C ALA A 40 -4.41 -6.64 6.76
N GLN A 41 -3.40 -6.41 5.92
CA GLN A 41 -2.25 -5.57 6.26
C GLN A 41 -2.62 -4.09 6.33
N GLU A 42 -3.39 -3.56 5.37
CA GLU A 42 -3.90 -2.19 5.42
C GLU A 42 -4.66 -1.92 6.73
N TRP A 43 -5.52 -2.85 7.13
CA TRP A 43 -6.27 -2.75 8.38
C TRP A 43 -5.36 -2.83 9.61
N ALA A 44 -4.35 -3.70 9.58
CA ALA A 44 -3.38 -3.81 10.66
C ALA A 44 -2.55 -2.52 10.83
N VAL A 45 -2.17 -1.86 9.75
CA VAL A 45 -1.49 -0.56 9.80
C VAL A 45 -2.44 0.51 10.35
N LYS A 46 -3.66 0.60 9.79
CA LYS A 46 -4.62 1.67 10.12
C LYS A 46 -5.17 1.62 11.55
N TYR A 47 -5.45 0.41 12.07
CA TYR A 47 -6.14 0.25 13.36
C TYR A 47 -5.28 -0.38 14.46
N ALA A 48 -4.20 -1.10 14.11
CA ALA A 48 -3.36 -1.80 15.08
C ALA A 48 -1.91 -1.27 15.14
N GLY A 49 -1.56 -0.24 14.36
CA GLY A 49 -0.22 0.34 14.36
C GLY A 49 0.87 -0.63 13.91
N ALA A 50 0.50 -1.62 13.07
CA ALA A 50 1.48 -2.53 12.48
C ALA A 50 2.49 -1.75 11.64
N PRO A 51 3.76 -2.20 11.55
CA PRO A 51 4.74 -1.55 10.70
C PRO A 51 4.26 -1.61 9.26
N ALA A 52 4.14 -0.43 8.66
CA ALA A 52 3.95 -0.24 7.23
C ALA A 52 4.96 -1.10 6.47
N THR A 53 4.51 -2.02 5.62
CA THR A 53 5.44 -2.80 4.78
C THR A 53 5.83 -1.97 3.55
N GLU A 54 6.79 -2.40 2.73
CA GLU A 54 7.14 -1.69 1.48
C GLU A 54 5.98 -1.51 0.48
N THR A 55 4.80 -2.07 0.75
CA THR A 55 3.56 -1.83 0.00
C THR A 55 2.77 -0.61 0.49
N ASP A 56 3.15 -0.03 1.63
CA ASP A 56 2.47 1.14 2.19
C ASP A 56 2.72 2.39 1.37
N SER A 57 1.64 3.09 1.04
CA SER A 57 1.67 4.48 0.59
C SER A 57 2.52 5.37 1.52
N ALA A 58 2.69 5.01 2.81
CA ALA A 58 3.61 5.69 3.72
C ALA A 58 5.09 5.63 3.29
N SER A 59 5.55 4.50 2.73
CA SER A 59 6.91 4.37 2.18
C SER A 59 7.11 5.21 0.91
N TYR A 60 6.02 5.50 0.20
CA TYR A 60 5.98 6.33 -1.00
C TYR A 60 5.62 7.79 -0.69
N GLY A 61 5.69 8.24 0.58
CA GLY A 61 5.42 9.63 0.95
C GLY A 61 3.95 10.06 0.79
N GLY A 62 3.03 9.09 0.72
CA GLY A 62 1.61 9.28 0.45
C GLY A 62 1.24 9.20 -1.03
N TYR A 63 2.21 9.04 -1.93
CA TYR A 63 1.97 8.86 -3.35
C TYR A 63 1.56 7.43 -3.71
N ASN A 64 0.87 7.29 -4.85
CA ASN A 64 0.53 5.99 -5.38
C ASN A 64 1.80 5.22 -5.79
N ARG A 65 1.88 3.96 -5.35
CA ARG A 65 3.01 3.07 -5.61
C ARG A 65 3.24 2.81 -7.09
N ASN A 66 2.16 2.67 -7.87
CA ASN A 66 2.22 2.37 -9.29
C ASN A 66 2.84 3.54 -10.06
N LEU A 67 2.44 4.77 -9.72
CA LEU A 67 3.06 5.99 -10.24
C LEU A 67 4.56 6.03 -9.96
N ILE A 68 4.98 5.84 -8.71
CA ILE A 68 6.41 5.87 -8.36
C ILE A 68 7.16 4.72 -9.03
N ASN A 69 6.58 3.51 -9.07
CA ASN A 69 7.20 2.34 -9.69
C ASN A 69 7.41 2.50 -11.20
N GLN A 70 6.60 3.28 -11.91
CA GLN A 70 6.85 3.58 -13.33
C GLN A 70 8.20 4.25 -13.54
N PHE A 71 8.58 5.19 -12.66
CA PHE A 71 9.88 5.85 -12.72
C PHE A 71 11.00 4.95 -12.18
N VAL A 72 10.75 4.16 -11.13
CA VAL A 72 11.74 3.19 -10.63
C VAL A 72 12.06 2.13 -11.69
N ALA A 73 11.07 1.69 -12.46
CA ALA A 73 11.26 0.76 -13.58
C ALA A 73 12.12 1.33 -14.72
N LEU A 74 12.18 2.67 -14.85
CA LEU A 74 13.09 3.35 -15.77
C LEU A 74 14.53 3.46 -15.23
N GLY A 75 14.77 3.05 -13.99
CA GLY A 75 16.09 3.05 -13.36
C GLY A 75 16.34 4.21 -12.38
N TYR A 76 15.31 5.02 -12.07
CA TYR A 76 15.44 6.09 -11.08
C TYR A 76 15.28 5.57 -9.64
N ASP A 77 15.94 6.22 -8.69
CA ASP A 77 15.81 5.87 -7.28
C ASP A 77 14.47 6.32 -6.70
N LYS A 78 13.81 5.47 -5.91
CA LYS A 78 12.51 5.76 -5.29
C LYS A 78 12.52 7.06 -4.47
N ASP A 79 13.61 7.35 -3.76
CA ASP A 79 13.72 8.52 -2.89
C ASP A 79 13.85 9.81 -3.73
N ALA A 80 14.55 9.72 -4.86
CA ALA A 80 14.64 10.82 -5.82
C ALA A 80 13.29 11.11 -6.48
N VAL A 81 12.53 10.08 -6.84
CA VAL A 81 11.18 10.23 -7.43
C VAL A 81 10.22 10.88 -6.43
N VAL A 82 10.19 10.42 -5.17
CA VAL A 82 9.33 11.02 -4.14
C VAL A 82 9.68 12.51 -3.92
N LYS A 83 10.97 12.87 -3.88
CA LYS A 83 11.40 14.27 -3.79
C LYS A 83 11.02 15.10 -5.01
N ALA A 84 11.10 14.54 -6.22
CA ALA A 84 10.68 15.22 -7.43
C ALA A 84 9.17 15.49 -7.42
N PHE A 85 8.36 14.52 -6.97
CA PHE A 85 6.90 14.68 -6.84
C PHE A 85 6.54 15.76 -5.81
N GLU A 86 7.23 15.81 -4.67
CA GLU A 86 7.04 16.85 -3.66
C GLU A 86 7.43 18.23 -4.19
N TYR A 87 8.52 18.32 -4.96
CA TYR A 87 9.00 19.57 -5.56
C TYR A 87 8.04 20.12 -6.62
N VAL A 88 7.52 19.24 -7.49
CA VAL A 88 6.56 19.60 -8.54
C VAL A 88 5.18 19.91 -7.95
N GLY A 89 4.92 19.50 -6.70
CA GLY A 89 3.64 19.75 -6.02
C GLY A 89 2.55 18.80 -6.47
N ILE A 90 2.92 17.56 -6.82
CA ILE A 90 1.97 16.52 -7.18
C ILE A 90 1.05 16.23 -5.99
N ASP A 91 -0.26 16.18 -6.23
CA ASP A 91 -1.22 15.81 -5.21
C ASP A 91 -1.05 14.34 -4.83
N ARG A 92 -1.09 14.03 -3.54
CA ARG A 92 -0.93 12.65 -3.06
C ARG A 92 -2.13 11.78 -3.40
N ASN A 93 -3.28 12.39 -3.72
CA ASN A 93 -4.55 11.76 -4.07
C ASN A 93 -4.93 10.59 -3.16
N ASN A 94 -4.65 10.69 -1.85
CA ASN A 94 -4.78 9.61 -0.87
C ASN A 94 -4.10 8.27 -1.26
N GLY A 95 -3.12 8.29 -2.17
CA GLY A 95 -2.47 7.11 -2.72
C GLY A 95 -3.27 6.40 -3.82
N GLU A 96 -4.36 6.99 -4.32
CA GLU A 96 -5.12 6.42 -5.44
C GLU A 96 -4.33 6.44 -6.75
N ASP A 97 -4.56 5.44 -7.60
CA ASP A 97 -3.93 5.34 -8.92
C ASP A 97 -4.59 6.35 -9.86
N TYR A 98 -3.79 7.24 -10.45
CA TYR A 98 -4.25 8.18 -11.45
C TYR A 98 -3.13 8.47 -12.45
N THR A 99 -3.51 8.87 -13.67
CA THR A 99 -2.56 9.21 -14.72
C THR A 99 -2.07 10.64 -14.53
N LEU A 100 -0.76 10.83 -14.43
CA LEU A 100 -0.14 12.16 -14.46
C LEU A 100 -0.29 12.78 -15.85
N GLU A 101 -0.56 14.08 -15.92
CA GLU A 101 -0.53 14.79 -17.19
C GLU A 101 0.93 14.91 -17.71
N GLU A 102 1.10 14.90 -19.04
CA GLU A 102 2.42 14.96 -19.69
C GLU A 102 3.27 16.16 -19.23
N ALA A 103 2.64 17.30 -18.90
CA ALA A 103 3.33 18.45 -18.36
C ALA A 103 4.03 18.12 -17.03
N TYR A 104 3.31 17.51 -16.09
CA TYR A 104 3.86 17.10 -14.81
C TYR A 104 4.91 15.99 -14.95
N GLN A 105 4.69 15.01 -15.84
CA GLN A 105 5.71 13.99 -16.13
C GLN A 105 7.00 14.61 -16.67
N GLY A 106 6.91 15.61 -17.54
CA GLY A 106 8.04 16.35 -18.08
C GLY A 106 8.85 17.06 -16.99
N ASP A 107 8.17 17.80 -16.11
CA ASP A 107 8.81 18.49 -14.97
C ASP A 107 9.48 17.51 -13.99
N ILE A 108 8.84 16.37 -13.69
CA ILE A 108 9.41 15.33 -12.83
C ILE A 108 10.66 14.73 -13.47
N LEU A 109 10.61 14.36 -14.75
CA LEU A 109 11.76 13.78 -15.46
C LEU A 109 12.92 14.77 -15.58
N ALA A 110 12.63 16.04 -15.86
CA ALA A 110 13.63 17.08 -15.86
C ALA A 110 14.31 17.18 -14.49
N LYS A 111 13.52 17.15 -13.41
CA LYS A 111 14.06 17.19 -12.04
C LYS A 111 14.91 15.97 -11.69
N LEU A 112 14.52 14.79 -12.18
CA LEU A 112 15.26 13.53 -11.98
C LEU A 112 16.55 13.45 -12.82
N SER A 113 16.60 14.14 -13.96
CA SER A 113 17.78 14.15 -14.84
C SER A 113 18.82 15.21 -14.48
N ASP A 114 18.42 16.23 -13.71
CA ASP A 114 19.28 17.34 -13.25
C ASP A 114 19.95 17.06 -11.88
N GLY A 115 19.73 15.87 -11.30
CA GLY A 115 20.18 15.45 -9.97
C GLY A 115 21.36 14.49 -9.95
#